data_AF-A0A1I9G7W2-F1
#
_entry.id   AF-A0A1I9G7W2-F1
#
_cell.length_a   1.000
_cell.length_b   1.000
_cell.length_c   1.000
_cell.angle_alpha   90.00
_cell.angle_beta   90.00
_cell.angle_gamma   90.00
#
_symmetry.space_group_name_H-M   'P 1'
#
loop_
_entity.id
_entity.type
_entity.pdbx_description
1 polymer ?
#
loop_
_entity_poly.entity_id
_entity_poly.type
_entity_poly.pdbx_seq_one_letter_code
_entity_poly.pdbx_strand_id
1 'polypeptide(L)'
;NALSFASPQEKPVLDVVQEEINAQLGHHAITPYEVRIKELESFVLRTREVLAAYTKTAIREARLAEIRAEILRSKRLEAYFAKNPRERAALEHDKKLFSVNLHSPAIGDVPDYMVPPSLRGLNYRSKPVKKEGRRKRKKQMRPTPHQMKYQKKIEDPLQSFSFL
;
A
#
# COMPACT_ATOMS: atom_id res chain seq x y z
N ASN A 1 10.17 5.47 19.41
CA ASN A 1 11.29 4.99 18.57
C ASN A 1 11.38 5.88 17.35
N ALA A 2 12.35 6.79 17.32
CA ALA A 2 12.61 7.66 16.18
C ALA A 2 13.95 7.27 15.55
N LEU A 3 14.08 7.42 14.24
CA LEU A 3 15.34 7.27 13.53
C LEU A 3 15.77 8.65 13.05
N SER A 4 17.00 9.04 13.37
CA SER A 4 17.59 10.30 12.90
C SER A 4 18.50 10.01 11.72
N PHE A 5 18.38 10.80 10.67
CA PHE A 5 19.27 10.75 9.51
C PHE A 5 20.13 12.01 9.50
N ALA A 6 21.43 11.85 9.30
CA ALA A 6 22.36 12.95 9.11
C ALA A 6 23.15 12.69 7.83
N SER A 7 23.23 13.71 6.98
CA SER A 7 24.14 13.69 5.84
C SER A 7 25.60 13.79 6.31
N PRO A 8 26.58 13.40 5.48
CA PRO A 8 27.99 13.58 5.81
C PRO A 8 28.36 15.04 6.13
N GLN A 9 27.64 16.00 5.56
CA GLN A 9 27.85 17.45 5.75
C GLN A 9 27.32 17.93 7.11
N GLU A 10 26.27 17.28 7.64
CA GLU A 10 25.63 17.62 8.92
C GLU A 10 26.28 16.89 10.10
N LYS A 11 27.21 15.96 9.84
CA LYS A 11 27.95 15.23 10.87
C LYS A 11 28.56 16.10 11.99
N PRO A 12 29.26 17.22 11.71
CA PRO A 12 29.82 18.05 12.79
C PRO A 12 28.73 18.64 13.69
N VAL A 13 27.55 18.97 13.13
CA VAL A 13 26.42 19.48 13.91
C VAL A 13 25.83 18.37 14.78
N LEU A 14 25.74 17.15 14.23
CA LEU A 14 25.27 15.99 14.98
C LEU A 14 26.18 15.69 16.18
N ASP A 15 27.50 15.80 16.01
CA ASP A 15 28.47 15.51 17.07
C ASP A 15 28.30 16.51 18.24
N VAL A 16 28.13 17.80 17.95
CA VAL A 16 27.85 18.83 18.97
C VAL A 16 26.55 18.55 19.72
N VAL A 17 25.46 18.28 18.99
CA VAL A 17 24.15 17.95 19.58
C VAL A 17 24.24 16.69 20.43
N GLN A 18 25.00 15.69 19.98
CA GLN A 18 25.21 14.44 20.69
C GLN A 18 25.97 14.67 22.00
N GLU A 19 27.01 15.51 22.00
CA GLU A 19 27.75 15.87 23.22
C GLU A 19 26.87 16.60 24.24
N GLU A 20 26.09 17.59 23.80
CA GLU A 20 25.17 18.34 24.66
C GLU A 20 24.11 17.44 25.30
N ILE A 21 23.50 16.56 24.51
CA ILE A 21 22.48 15.62 24.99
C ILE A 21 23.08 14.64 25.99
N ASN A 22 24.29 14.13 25.71
CA ASN A 22 24.96 13.19 26.60
C ASN A 22 25.38 13.86 27.92
N ALA A 23 25.78 15.13 27.90
CA ALA A 23 26.09 15.90 29.10
C ALA A 23 24.85 16.13 29.99
N GLN A 24 23.69 16.41 29.37
CA GLN A 24 22.43 16.61 30.10
C GLN A 24 21.87 15.32 30.69
N LEU A 25 21.95 14.21 29.95
CA LEU A 25 21.36 12.93 30.33
C LEU A 25 22.32 12.03 31.11
N GLY A 26 23.63 12.30 31.08
CA GLY A 26 24.67 11.51 31.75
C GLY A 26 24.93 10.15 31.11
N HIS A 27 24.37 9.87 29.93
CA HIS A 27 24.56 8.63 29.18
C HIS A 27 24.38 8.88 27.67
N HIS A 28 24.87 7.94 26.85
CA HIS A 28 24.74 8.02 25.39
C HIS A 28 23.29 7.81 24.94
N ALA A 29 22.61 8.90 24.60
CA ALA A 29 21.20 8.86 24.22
C ALA A 29 20.99 8.53 22.73
N ILE A 30 21.83 9.07 21.84
CA ILE A 30 21.80 8.71 20.42
C ILE A 30 22.82 7.60 20.18
N THR A 31 22.32 6.43 19.84
CA THR A 31 23.15 5.28 19.46
C THR A 31 23.18 5.12 17.95
N PRO A 32 24.34 4.84 17.34
CA PRO A 32 24.42 4.48 15.93
C PRO A 32 23.48 3.30 15.63
N TYR A 33 22.70 3.43 14.56
CA TYR A 33 21.81 2.36 14.13
C TYR A 33 22.59 1.33 13.29
N GLU A 34 22.72 0.12 13.81
CA GLU A 34 23.34 -0.98 13.08
C GLU A 34 22.34 -1.71 12.18
N VAL A 35 22.55 -1.61 10.86
CA VAL A 35 21.77 -2.37 9.88
C VAL A 35 22.32 -3.80 9.80
N ARG A 36 21.56 -4.78 10.32
CA ARG A 36 21.89 -6.20 10.23
C ARG A 36 21.60 -6.75 8.83
N ILE A 37 22.47 -6.47 7.87
CA ILE A 37 22.30 -6.85 6.45
C ILE A 37 22.06 -8.36 6.28
N LYS A 38 22.73 -9.20 7.07
CA LYS A 38 22.56 -10.67 7.04
C LYS A 38 21.11 -11.09 7.28
N GLU A 39 20.37 -10.37 8.12
CA GLU A 39 18.97 -10.66 8.39
C GLU A 39 18.05 -10.29 7.22
N LEU A 40 18.51 -9.42 6.32
CA LEU A 40 17.78 -8.99 5.12
C LEU A 40 18.02 -9.91 3.92
N GLU A 41 18.99 -10.83 4.00
CA GLU A 41 19.31 -11.76 2.91
C GLU A 41 18.11 -12.63 2.51
N SER A 42 17.22 -12.93 3.47
CA SER A 42 15.97 -13.65 3.23
C SER A 42 15.08 -12.98 2.16
N PHE A 43 15.19 -11.66 1.97
CA PHE A 43 14.43 -10.90 1.00
C PHE A 43 15.07 -10.82 -0.38
N VAL A 44 16.35 -11.20 -0.53
CA VAL A 44 17.13 -10.98 -1.77
C VAL A 44 16.47 -11.64 -2.97
N LEU A 45 15.93 -12.85 -2.83
CA LEU A 45 15.27 -13.53 -3.94
C LEU A 45 14.04 -12.76 -4.43
N ARG A 46 13.22 -12.25 -3.51
CA ARG A 46 12.01 -11.51 -3.84
C ARG A 46 12.30 -10.14 -4.40
N THR A 47 13.29 -9.44 -3.85
CA THR A 47 13.70 -8.15 -4.39
C THR A 47 14.26 -8.31 -5.79
N ARG A 48 15.02 -9.37 -6.07
CA ARG A 48 15.48 -9.70 -7.43
C ARG A 48 14.33 -9.98 -8.39
N GLU A 49 13.33 -10.77 -7.98
CA GLU A 49 12.15 -11.06 -8.80
C GLU A 49 11.39 -9.76 -9.17
N VAL A 50 11.18 -8.90 -8.17
CA VAL A 50 10.52 -7.59 -8.35
C VAL A 50 11.35 -6.65 -9.23
N LEU A 51 12.68 -6.60 -9.03
CA LEU A 51 13.59 -5.79 -9.84
C LEU A 51 13.61 -6.22 -11.31
N ALA A 52 13.57 -7.52 -11.58
CA ALA A 52 13.52 -8.05 -12.93
C ALA A 52 12.21 -7.68 -13.66
N ALA A 53 11.11 -7.53 -12.92
CA ALA A 53 9.83 -7.12 -13.48
C ALA A 53 9.76 -5.61 -13.80
N TYR A 54 10.63 -4.78 -13.21
CA TYR A 54 10.66 -3.35 -13.49
C TYR A 54 11.38 -3.05 -14.81
N THR A 55 10.65 -2.45 -15.74
CA THR A 55 11.17 -1.99 -17.03
C THR A 55 11.32 -0.48 -17.05
N LYS A 56 12.11 0.04 -18.00
CA LYS A 56 12.22 1.50 -18.23
C LYS A 56 10.87 2.16 -18.49
N THR A 57 9.94 1.45 -19.15
CA THR A 57 8.58 1.94 -19.40
C THR A 57 7.79 2.05 -18.09
N ALA A 58 7.86 1.03 -17.23
CA ALA A 58 7.21 1.05 -15.91
C ALA A 58 7.71 2.20 -15.05
N ILE A 59 9.03 2.45 -15.04
CA ILE A 59 9.64 3.55 -14.28
C ILE A 59 9.16 4.90 -14.81
N ARG A 60 9.18 5.09 -16.14
CA ARG A 60 8.73 6.33 -16.77
C ARG A 60 7.25 6.59 -16.47
N GLU A 61 6.42 5.57 -16.56
CA GLU A 61 5.00 5.68 -16.25
C GLU A 61 4.74 5.96 -14.77
N ALA A 62 5.42 5.28 -13.85
CA ALA A 62 5.32 5.56 -12.42
C ALA A 62 5.72 7.01 -12.10
N ARG A 63 6.81 7.52 -12.70
CA ARG A 63 7.25 8.91 -12.50
C ARG A 63 6.23 9.91 -13.04
N LEU A 64 5.61 9.60 -14.17
CA LEU A 64 4.59 10.44 -14.76
C LEU A 64 3.33 10.48 -13.87
N ALA A 65 2.96 9.34 -13.26
CA ALA A 65 1.86 9.27 -12.29
C ALA A 65 2.13 10.16 -11.07
N GLU A 66 3.35 10.09 -10.53
CA GLU A 66 3.79 10.88 -9.38
C GLU A 66 3.69 12.38 -9.67
N ILE A 67 4.26 12.84 -10.80
CA ILE A 67 4.24 14.24 -11.22
C ILE A 67 2.79 14.74 -11.37
N ARG A 68 1.91 13.96 -11.98
CA ARG A 68 0.48 14.33 -12.11
C ARG A 68 -0.20 14.47 -10.75
N ALA A 69 0.04 13.51 -9.86
CA ALA A 69 -0.53 13.56 -8.52
C ALA A 69 0.01 14.75 -7.73
N GLU A 70 1.27 15.12 -7.92
CA GLU A 70 1.87 16.33 -7.35
C GLU A 70 1.22 17.61 -7.91
N ILE A 71 1.05 17.70 -9.23
CA ILE A 71 0.38 18.82 -9.90
C ILE A 71 -1.05 19.02 -9.36
N LEU A 72 -1.83 17.95 -9.25
CA LEU A 72 -3.21 18.00 -8.76
C LEU A 72 -3.30 18.37 -7.26
N ARG A 73 -2.25 18.08 -6.48
CA ARG A 73 -2.16 18.41 -5.05
C ARG A 73 -1.44 19.74 -4.78
N SER A 74 -0.93 20.40 -5.81
CA SER A 74 -0.16 21.63 -5.67
C SER A 74 -1.07 22.83 -5.42
N LYS A 75 -0.94 23.45 -4.24
CA LYS A 75 -1.65 24.69 -3.89
C LYS A 75 -1.36 25.85 -4.84
N ARG A 76 -0.15 25.88 -5.42
CA ARG A 76 0.29 26.94 -6.35
C ARG A 76 -0.50 26.92 -7.66
N LEU A 77 -1.03 25.76 -8.06
CA LEU A 77 -1.74 25.58 -9.32
C LEU A 77 -3.27 25.66 -9.17
N GLU A 78 -3.80 25.84 -7.96
CA GLU A 78 -5.25 25.92 -7.73
C GLU A 78 -5.90 27.05 -8.52
N ALA A 79 -5.33 28.27 -8.47
CA ALA A 79 -5.85 29.43 -9.21
C ALA A 79 -5.78 29.24 -10.73
N TYR A 80 -4.79 28.49 -11.22
CA TYR A 80 -4.65 28.17 -12.63
C TYR A 80 -5.75 27.18 -13.08
N PHE A 81 -5.98 26.12 -12.30
CA PHE A 81 -7.04 25.15 -12.59
C PHE A 81 -8.46 25.72 -12.42
N ALA A 82 -8.64 26.71 -11.55
CA ALA A 82 -9.91 27.44 -11.46
C ALA A 82 -10.25 28.17 -12.76
N LYS A 83 -9.24 28.70 -13.46
CA LYS A 83 -9.40 29.36 -14.77
C LYS A 83 -9.45 28.34 -15.92
N ASN A 84 -8.78 27.20 -15.78
CA ASN A 84 -8.67 26.16 -16.80
C ASN A 84 -9.21 24.80 -16.30
N PRO A 85 -10.54 24.65 -16.15
CA PRO A 85 -11.14 23.43 -15.61
C PRO A 85 -10.91 22.20 -16.52
N ARG A 86 -10.76 22.42 -17.83
CA ARG A 86 -10.49 21.36 -18.81
C ARG A 86 -9.16 20.66 -18.56
N GLU A 87 -8.13 21.39 -18.17
CA GLU A 87 -6.80 20.82 -17.93
C GLU A 87 -6.76 19.97 -16.67
N ARG A 88 -7.47 20.41 -15.63
CA ARG A 88 -7.68 19.61 -14.43
C ARG A 88 -8.37 18.29 -14.77
N ALA A 89 -9.47 18.36 -15.54
CA ALA A 89 -10.22 17.19 -15.95
C ALA A 89 -9.36 16.24 -16.82
N ALA A 90 -8.53 16.77 -17.71
CA ALA A 90 -7.61 15.97 -18.52
C ALA A 90 -6.60 15.19 -17.65
N LEU A 91 -6.11 15.78 -16.56
CA LEU A 91 -5.20 15.12 -15.62
C LEU A 91 -5.91 14.08 -14.73
N GLU A 92 -7.17 14.32 -14.35
CA GLU A 92 -7.97 13.40 -13.52
C GLU A 92 -8.48 12.17 -14.29
N HIS A 93 -8.78 12.33 -15.58
CA HIS A 93 -9.38 11.29 -16.40
C HIS A 93 -8.39 10.43 -17.18
N ASP A 94 -7.09 10.74 -17.10
CA ASP A 94 -6.12 9.91 -17.79
C ASP A 94 -6.09 8.48 -17.22
N LYS A 95 -5.87 7.51 -18.11
CA LYS A 95 -5.91 6.09 -17.74
C LYS A 95 -4.80 5.80 -16.73
N LYS A 96 -5.11 4.89 -15.79
CA LYS A 96 -4.15 4.42 -14.80
C LYS A 96 -2.93 3.87 -15.51
N LEU A 97 -1.79 4.44 -15.11
CA LEU A 97 -0.47 4.08 -15.57
C LEU A 97 -0.14 2.66 -15.09
N PHE A 98 0.47 1.92 -16.01
CA PHE A 98 0.90 0.53 -16.00
C PHE A 98 1.02 -0.15 -14.63
N SER A 99 0.32 -1.28 -14.46
CA SER A 99 0.62 -2.23 -13.38
C SER A 99 1.79 -3.12 -13.79
N VAL A 100 2.83 -3.18 -12.96
CA VAL A 100 3.92 -4.15 -13.15
C VAL A 100 3.36 -5.56 -13.08
N ASN A 101 3.60 -6.34 -14.13
CA ASN A 101 3.16 -7.73 -14.19
C ASN A 101 4.15 -8.58 -13.37
N LEU A 102 3.80 -8.85 -12.12
CA LEU A 102 4.56 -9.72 -11.23
C LEU A 102 4.07 -11.17 -11.41
N HIS A 103 4.99 -12.13 -11.37
CA HIS A 103 4.67 -13.55 -11.59
C HIS A 103 3.69 -14.10 -10.52
N SER A 104 3.76 -13.57 -9.30
CA SER A 104 2.89 -13.96 -8.19
C SER A 104 2.35 -12.73 -7.44
N PRO A 105 1.04 -12.65 -7.16
CA PRO A 105 0.47 -11.60 -6.31
C PRO A 105 0.93 -11.73 -4.84
N ALA A 106 1.42 -12.90 -4.42
CA ALA A 106 1.89 -13.17 -3.07
C ALA A 106 3.32 -12.65 -2.81
N ILE A 107 3.97 -12.00 -3.78
CA ILE A 107 5.32 -11.45 -3.62
C ILE A 107 5.42 -10.43 -2.48
N GLY A 108 4.31 -9.74 -2.18
CA GLY A 108 4.19 -8.83 -1.05
C GLY A 108 3.95 -9.50 0.31
N ASP A 109 3.57 -10.78 0.36
CA ASP A 109 3.23 -11.48 1.60
C ASP A 109 4.49 -12.04 2.26
N VAL A 110 4.94 -11.45 3.38
CA VAL A 110 6.14 -11.86 4.10
C VAL A 110 5.86 -13.14 4.92
N PRO A 111 6.42 -14.31 4.56
CA PRO A 111 6.24 -15.55 5.29
C PRO A 111 7.17 -15.59 6.52
N ASP A 112 6.82 -16.45 7.48
CA ASP A 112 7.53 -16.55 8.77
C ASP A 112 9.02 -16.88 8.66
N TYR A 113 9.43 -17.57 7.59
CA TYR A 113 10.84 -17.91 7.35
C TYR A 113 11.67 -16.71 6.86
N MET A 114 11.04 -15.66 6.34
CA MET A 114 11.74 -14.45 5.90
C MET A 114 11.92 -13.44 7.03
N VAL A 115 11.11 -13.56 8.09
CA VAL A 115 11.18 -12.68 9.25
C VAL A 115 12.39 -13.07 10.11
N PRO A 116 13.31 -12.12 10.39
CA PRO A 116 14.45 -12.39 11.25
C PRO A 116 14.02 -12.92 12.62
N PRO A 117 14.77 -13.86 13.23
CA PRO A 117 14.42 -14.41 14.54
C PRO A 117 14.18 -13.35 15.62
N SER A 118 14.96 -12.26 15.56
CA SER A 118 14.87 -11.11 16.46
C SER A 118 13.56 -10.32 16.33
N LEU A 119 12.84 -10.46 15.20
CA LEU A 119 11.61 -9.74 14.90
C LEU A 119 10.35 -10.64 14.96
N ARG A 120 10.52 -11.96 15.09
CA ARG A 120 9.39 -12.90 15.17
C ARG A 120 8.61 -12.70 16.48
N GLY A 121 7.28 -12.70 16.39
CA GLY A 121 6.39 -12.51 17.55
C GLY A 121 6.16 -11.05 17.96
N LEU A 122 6.84 -10.09 17.34
CA LEU A 122 6.61 -8.67 17.55
C LEU A 122 5.45 -8.19 16.66
N ASN A 123 4.37 -7.73 17.29
CA ASN A 123 3.21 -7.19 16.59
C ASN A 123 3.46 -5.75 16.14
N TYR A 124 4.10 -5.58 14.98
CA TYR A 124 4.34 -4.25 14.37
C TYR A 124 3.10 -3.66 13.69
N ARG A 125 2.00 -4.41 13.61
CA ARG A 125 0.72 -3.86 13.15
C ARG A 125 0.31 -2.77 14.13
N SER A 126 0.34 -1.51 13.68
CA SER A 126 -0.44 -0.46 14.32
C SER A 126 -1.85 -1.01 14.49
N LYS A 127 -2.38 -0.97 15.73
CA LYS A 127 -3.73 -1.42 16.03
C LYS A 127 -4.62 -0.92 14.89
N PRO A 128 -5.34 -1.81 14.18
CA PRO A 128 -6.10 -1.36 13.03
C PRO A 128 -6.98 -0.23 13.53
N VAL A 129 -6.80 0.97 12.96
CA VAL A 129 -7.74 2.07 13.16
C VAL A 129 -9.07 1.45 12.79
N LYS A 130 -9.90 1.16 13.79
CA LYS A 130 -11.25 0.66 13.59
C LYS A 130 -11.91 1.77 12.78
N LYS A 131 -11.94 1.62 11.45
CA LYS A 131 -12.79 2.45 10.62
C LYS A 131 -14.20 2.15 11.10
N GLU A 132 -14.72 3.01 11.96
CA GLU A 132 -16.09 2.94 12.42
C GLU A 132 -16.99 2.73 11.20
N GLY A 133 -17.71 1.63 11.21
CA GLY A 133 -18.94 1.50 10.46
C GLY A 133 -18.86 1.61 8.94
N ARG A 134 -17.89 1.01 8.25
CA ARG A 134 -18.19 0.57 6.87
C ARG A 134 -19.07 -0.67 6.98
N ARG A 135 -20.37 -0.46 7.24
CA ARG A 135 -21.42 -1.50 7.16
C ARG A 135 -21.11 -2.34 5.93
N LYS A 136 -20.75 -3.61 6.14
CA LYS A 136 -20.69 -4.59 5.06
C LYS A 136 -22.09 -4.58 4.44
N ARG A 137 -22.28 -3.87 3.32
CA ARG A 137 -23.46 -4.07 2.49
C ARG A 137 -23.46 -5.57 2.22
N LYS A 138 -24.38 -6.31 2.84
CA LYS A 138 -24.68 -7.68 2.45
C LYS A 138 -24.92 -7.58 0.95
N LYS A 139 -23.98 -8.07 0.13
CA LYS A 139 -24.24 -8.25 -1.29
C LYS A 139 -25.44 -9.19 -1.30
N GLN A 140 -26.61 -8.68 -1.67
CA GLN A 140 -27.74 -9.56 -1.97
C GLN A 140 -27.23 -10.49 -3.06
N MET A 141 -26.98 -11.75 -2.70
CA MET A 141 -26.67 -12.78 -3.69
C MET A 141 -27.89 -12.86 -4.57
N ARG A 142 -27.75 -12.39 -5.82
CA ARG A 142 -28.77 -12.61 -6.83
C ARG A 142 -28.90 -14.13 -6.99
N PRO A 143 -30.12 -14.69 -6.95
CA PRO A 143 -30.31 -16.12 -7.12
C PRO A 143 -29.70 -16.56 -8.46
N THR A 144 -29.09 -17.74 -8.47
CA THR A 144 -28.49 -18.28 -9.69
C THR A 144 -29.59 -18.61 -10.70
N PRO A 145 -29.29 -18.65 -12.02
CA PRO A 145 -30.29 -18.97 -13.05
C PRO A 145 -31.02 -20.30 -12.80
N HIS A 146 -30.35 -21.28 -12.18
CA HIS A 146 -30.95 -22.55 -11.80
C HIS A 146 -31.96 -22.41 -10.66
N GLN A 147 -31.66 -21.60 -9.64
CA GLN A 147 -32.59 -21.33 -8.53
C GLN A 147 -33.87 -20.63 -9.03
N MET A 148 -33.72 -19.68 -9.96
CA MET A 148 -34.90 -19.00 -10.56
C MET A 148 -35.75 -19.96 -11.40
N LYS A 149 -35.14 -20.90 -12.14
CA LYS A 149 -35.87 -21.92 -12.89
C LYS A 149 -36.61 -22.91 -11.97
N TYR A 150 -36.01 -23.27 -10.85
CA TYR A 150 -36.64 -24.17 -9.88
C TYR A 150 -37.85 -23.51 -9.21
N GLN A 151 -37.73 -22.24 -8.80
CA GLN A 151 -38.86 -21.48 -8.26
C GLN A 151 -40.02 -21.37 -9.27
N LYS A 152 -39.74 -21.06 -10.54
CA LYS A 152 -40.77 -21.02 -11.59
C LYS A 152 -41.49 -22.35 -11.81
N LYS A 153 -40.82 -23.49 -11.59
CA LYS A 153 -41.47 -24.82 -11.68
C LYS A 153 -42.38 -25.10 -10.48
N ILE A 154 -42.02 -24.61 -9.29
CA ILE A 154 -42.86 -24.73 -8.09
C ILE A 154 -44.08 -23.80 -8.21
N GLU A 155 -43.88 -22.61 -8.75
CA GLU A 155 -44.92 -21.60 -8.97
C GLU A 155 -45.81 -21.91 -10.18
N ASP A 156 -45.59 -23.05 -10.87
CA ASP A 156 -46.42 -23.45 -12.01
C ASP A 156 -47.75 -24.05 -11.51
N PRO A 157 -48.89 -23.35 -11.67
CA PRO A 157 -50.17 -23.84 -11.19
C PRO A 157 -50.58 -25.14 -11.87
N LEU A 158 -50.12 -25.40 -13.10
CA LEU A 158 -50.47 -26.61 -13.88
C LEU A 158 -49.86 -27.89 -13.32
N GLN A 159 -48.81 -27.80 -12.48
CA GLN A 159 -48.19 -28.94 -11.80
C GLN A 159 -48.87 -29.28 -10.46
N SER A 160 -49.62 -28.32 -9.89
CA SER A 160 -50.26 -28.47 -8.57
C SER A 160 -51.69 -29.00 -8.61
N PHE A 161 -52.26 -29.18 -9.80
CA PHE A 161 -53.59 -29.78 -9.96
C PHE A 161 -53.51 -31.30 -9.82
N SER A 162 -53.84 -31.80 -8.63
CA SER A 162 -54.25 -33.18 -8.43
C SER A 162 -55.78 -33.26 -8.53
N PHE A 163 -56.31 -33.98 -9.51
CA PHE A 163 -57.73 -34.34 -9.54
C PHE A 163 -58.04 -35.37 -8.43
N LEU A 164 -59.07 -35.10 -7.63
CA LEU A 164 -59.73 -36.06 -6.74
C LEU A 164 -60.62 -37.01 -7.56
#